data_AF-E6UKV3-F1
#
_entry.id   AF-E6UKV3-F1
#
_cell.length_a   1.000
_cell.length_b   1.000
_cell.length_c   1.000
_cell.angle_alpha   90.00
_cell.angle_beta   90.00
_cell.angle_gamma   90.00
#
_symmetry.space_group_name_H-M   'P 1'
#
loop_
_entity.id
_entity.type
_entity.pdbx_description
1 polymer ?
#
loop_
_entity_poly.entity_id
_entity_poly.type
_entity_poly.pdbx_seq_one_letter_code
_entity_poly.pdbx_strand_id
1 'polypeptide(L)'
;MEKLCNMVDNAEYAKIVSHHFPDYVLEVMANNSRELADRLAHTKLSNEGVERLVKAFDSNIITMGDLLHITNYSLVSGGSEKYFNDYFSSIAAGLDTQTASRILVAAKFEDWSYNEIYSMVKSGAYQVGDNTFVALDPDVAREINKLGIELFAYDKSNDFYLVKDIEQTIADGDSITFSRSALAVKINEMRSNPDWEDFRNYIAEDMEDIEHMTVDGLVEAYQEYRVEELNIELSRKVDRNFEAFIHGIREQGVDEAIKCSYEITVKTNIQSYIESEPADITEEQYGALMSAENPLDEIYSAWLKREYLKTYDDIPKAMEYAADSILEQQKRSKSKNEDILADKPQLPKKKGGAR
;
A
#
# COMPACT_ATOMS: atom_id res chain seq x y z
N MET A 1 -38.64 -4.75 35.30
CA MET A 1 -38.13 -5.35 36.57
C MET A 1 -38.65 -6.76 36.83
N GLU A 2 -39.96 -7.01 36.86
CA GLU A 2 -40.49 -8.38 37.10
C GLU A 2 -40.01 -9.42 36.07
N LYS A 3 -40.00 -9.06 34.78
CA LYS A 3 -39.42 -9.91 33.71
C LYS A 3 -37.94 -10.24 33.94
N LEU A 4 -37.14 -9.27 34.38
CA LEU A 4 -35.71 -9.46 34.70
C LEU A 4 -35.52 -10.42 35.87
N CYS A 5 -36.28 -10.23 36.96
CA CYS A 5 -36.25 -11.10 38.14
C CYS A 5 -36.58 -12.56 37.80
N ASN A 6 -37.46 -12.79 36.82
CA ASN A 6 -37.80 -14.14 36.35
C ASN A 6 -36.80 -14.70 35.32
N MET A 7 -35.90 -13.88 34.77
CA MET A 7 -34.98 -14.24 33.69
C MET A 7 -33.58 -14.61 34.20
N VAL A 8 -33.11 -13.94 35.26
CA VAL A 8 -31.79 -14.15 35.87
C VAL A 8 -31.93 -14.67 37.30
N ASP A 9 -30.88 -15.25 37.85
CA ASP A 9 -30.90 -15.70 39.25
C ASP A 9 -30.81 -14.52 40.26
N ASN A 10 -31.03 -14.80 41.55
CA ASN A 10 -31.02 -13.77 42.59
C ASN A 10 -29.66 -13.05 42.74
N ALA A 11 -28.55 -13.73 42.45
CA ALA A 11 -27.22 -13.16 42.55
C ALA A 11 -26.91 -12.26 41.34
N GLU A 12 -27.26 -12.70 40.14
CA GLU A 12 -27.24 -11.92 38.89
C GLU A 12 -28.12 -10.67 39.03
N TYR A 13 -29.36 -10.81 39.52
CA TYR A 13 -30.28 -9.70 39.74
C TYR A 13 -29.71 -8.67 40.73
N ALA A 14 -29.12 -9.11 41.84
CA ALA A 14 -28.49 -8.22 42.80
C ALA A 14 -27.32 -7.42 42.19
N LYS A 15 -26.52 -8.04 41.31
CA LYS A 15 -25.46 -7.34 40.57
C LYS A 15 -26.01 -6.30 39.62
N ILE A 16 -27.05 -6.62 38.84
CA ILE A 16 -27.71 -5.67 37.94
C ILE A 16 -28.21 -4.45 38.71
N VAL A 17 -28.86 -4.67 39.86
CA VAL A 17 -29.34 -3.57 40.73
C VAL A 17 -28.17 -2.73 41.25
N SER A 18 -27.03 -3.35 41.57
CA SER A 18 -25.85 -2.64 42.09
C SER A 18 -25.19 -1.69 41.09
N HIS A 19 -25.34 -1.94 39.78
CA HIS A 19 -24.83 -1.05 38.74
C HIS A 19 -25.65 0.25 38.60
N HIS A 20 -26.88 0.29 39.11
CA HIS A 20 -27.76 1.47 38.99
C HIS A 20 -27.97 1.90 37.52
N PHE A 21 -28.13 0.93 36.61
CA PHE A 21 -28.43 1.22 35.22
C PHE A 21 -29.76 1.98 35.08
N PRO A 22 -29.89 2.89 34.10
CA PRO A 22 -31.16 3.54 33.80
C PRO A 22 -32.25 2.54 33.39
N ASP A 23 -33.51 2.92 33.61
CA ASP A 23 -34.67 2.06 33.32
C ASP A 23 -34.69 1.52 31.88
N TYR A 24 -34.27 2.31 30.90
CA TYR A 24 -34.23 1.86 29.50
C TYR A 24 -33.20 0.75 29.25
N VAL A 25 -32.05 0.77 29.95
CA VAL A 25 -31.05 -0.30 29.86
C VAL A 25 -31.62 -1.59 30.45
N LEU A 26 -32.30 -1.47 31.60
CA LEU A 26 -32.97 -2.60 32.24
C LEU A 26 -34.11 -3.15 31.36
N GLU A 27 -34.83 -2.29 30.64
CA GLU A 27 -35.85 -2.70 29.69
C GLU A 27 -35.27 -3.46 28.50
N VAL A 28 -34.17 -2.96 27.91
CA VAL A 28 -33.46 -3.67 26.84
C VAL A 28 -32.98 -5.03 27.34
N MET A 29 -32.38 -5.11 28.53
CA MET A 29 -31.99 -6.40 29.11
C MET A 29 -33.19 -7.34 29.25
N ALA A 30 -34.30 -6.87 29.81
CA ALA A 30 -35.50 -7.67 30.07
C ALA A 30 -36.20 -8.22 28.82
N ASN A 31 -36.08 -7.51 27.69
CA ASN A 31 -36.83 -7.83 26.46
C ASN A 31 -36.01 -8.62 25.44
N ASN A 32 -34.70 -8.84 25.68
CA ASN A 32 -33.82 -9.45 24.69
C ASN A 32 -33.39 -10.88 25.06
N SER A 33 -32.40 -11.05 25.93
CA SER A 33 -31.91 -12.40 26.28
C SER A 33 -31.33 -12.45 27.69
N ARG A 34 -31.42 -13.65 28.29
CA ARG A 34 -30.75 -13.95 29.57
C ARG A 34 -29.24 -13.75 29.46
N GLU A 35 -28.66 -14.13 28.32
CA GLU A 35 -27.22 -14.00 28.06
C GLU A 35 -26.75 -12.54 28.10
N LEU A 36 -27.49 -11.63 27.47
CA LEU A 36 -27.18 -10.20 27.53
C LEU A 36 -27.27 -9.67 28.98
N ALA A 37 -28.31 -10.07 29.71
CA ALA A 37 -28.50 -9.64 31.08
C ALA A 37 -27.38 -10.14 32.01
N ASP A 38 -26.96 -11.39 31.86
CA ASP A 38 -25.82 -11.96 32.59
C ASP A 38 -24.51 -11.21 32.26
N ARG A 39 -24.23 -10.96 30.98
CA ARG A 39 -23.01 -10.22 30.58
C ARG A 39 -22.97 -8.81 31.14
N LEU A 40 -24.08 -8.08 31.05
CA LEU A 40 -24.17 -6.72 31.60
C LEU A 40 -24.17 -6.71 33.13
N ALA A 41 -24.64 -7.76 33.81
CA ALA A 41 -24.50 -7.88 35.26
C ALA A 41 -23.02 -7.96 35.70
N HIS A 42 -22.17 -8.56 34.86
CA HIS A 42 -20.76 -8.84 35.15
C HIS A 42 -19.77 -7.92 34.42
N THR A 43 -20.29 -6.97 33.64
CA THR A 43 -19.48 -6.06 32.83
C THR A 43 -18.52 -5.21 33.68
N LYS A 44 -17.35 -4.91 33.13
CA LYS A 44 -16.40 -3.91 33.65
C LYS A 44 -16.52 -2.56 32.95
N LEU A 45 -17.46 -2.42 32.03
CA LEU A 45 -17.83 -1.13 31.45
C LEU A 45 -18.41 -0.22 32.54
N SER A 46 -18.16 1.07 32.42
CA SER A 46 -18.89 2.12 33.12
C SER A 46 -20.37 2.13 32.69
N ASN A 47 -21.22 2.71 33.56
CA ASN A 47 -22.62 2.90 33.24
C ASN A 47 -22.80 3.70 31.95
N GLU A 48 -22.01 4.76 31.75
CA GLU A 48 -22.02 5.55 30.53
C GLU A 48 -21.66 4.71 29.30
N GLY A 49 -20.65 3.84 29.40
CA GLY A 49 -20.28 2.92 28.33
C GLY A 49 -21.40 1.96 27.97
N VAL A 50 -22.01 1.31 28.97
CA VAL A 50 -23.17 0.41 28.77
C VAL A 50 -24.33 1.15 28.13
N GLU A 51 -24.66 2.33 28.63
CA GLU A 51 -25.71 3.19 28.10
C GLU A 51 -25.51 3.50 26.61
N ARG A 52 -24.29 3.85 26.21
CA ARG A 52 -23.96 4.17 24.82
C ARG A 52 -24.14 2.96 23.90
N LEU A 53 -23.66 1.78 24.29
CA LEU A 53 -23.82 0.56 23.51
C LEU A 53 -25.29 0.15 23.39
N VAL A 54 -26.05 0.23 24.49
CA VAL A 54 -27.47 -0.11 24.50
C VAL A 54 -28.28 0.87 23.64
N LYS A 55 -28.00 2.18 23.71
CA LYS A 55 -28.63 3.18 22.82
C LYS A 55 -28.31 2.90 21.36
N ALA A 56 -27.07 2.54 21.04
CA ALA A 56 -26.68 2.19 19.68
C ALA A 56 -27.41 0.96 19.17
N PHE A 57 -27.58 -0.07 20.01
CA PHE A 57 -28.35 -1.26 19.68
C PHE A 57 -29.84 -0.93 19.46
N ASP A 58 -30.47 -0.21 20.39
CA ASP A 58 -31.89 0.19 20.30
C ASP A 58 -32.16 1.07 19.06
N SER A 59 -31.18 1.89 18.67
CA SER A 59 -31.21 2.71 17.46
C SER A 59 -30.86 1.95 16.17
N ASN A 60 -30.65 0.63 16.23
CA ASN A 60 -30.22 -0.22 15.11
C ASN A 60 -28.90 0.21 14.45
N ILE A 61 -28.01 0.88 15.19
CA ILE A 61 -26.65 1.21 14.72
C ILE A 61 -25.77 -0.03 14.79
N ILE A 62 -25.97 -0.87 15.81
CA ILE A 62 -25.26 -2.13 16.01
C ILE A 62 -26.28 -3.26 16.21
N THR A 63 -25.89 -4.48 15.89
CA THR A 63 -26.76 -5.66 16.05
C THR A 63 -26.69 -6.23 17.47
N MET A 64 -27.60 -7.17 17.78
CA MET A 64 -27.50 -7.94 19.03
C MET A 64 -26.18 -8.75 19.08
N GLY A 65 -25.73 -9.27 17.93
CA GLY A 65 -24.46 -10.00 17.84
C GLY A 65 -23.27 -9.12 18.24
N ASP A 66 -23.23 -7.89 17.75
CA ASP A 66 -22.21 -6.88 18.08
C ASP A 66 -22.23 -6.55 19.58
N LEU A 67 -23.40 -6.26 20.13
CA LEU A 67 -23.57 -5.95 21.55
C LEU A 67 -23.13 -7.11 22.43
N LEU A 68 -23.54 -8.33 22.09
CA LEU A 68 -23.15 -9.55 22.78
C LEU A 68 -21.64 -9.77 22.67
N HIS A 69 -21.04 -9.58 21.51
CA HIS A 69 -19.60 -9.72 21.30
C HIS A 69 -18.83 -8.73 22.20
N ILE A 70 -19.13 -7.43 22.14
CA ILE A 70 -18.46 -6.41 22.94
C ILE A 70 -18.62 -6.67 24.44
N THR A 71 -19.82 -7.01 24.90
CA THR A 71 -20.11 -7.26 26.32
C THR A 71 -19.50 -8.57 26.84
N ASN A 72 -19.24 -9.56 25.98
CA ASN A 72 -18.53 -10.77 26.38
C ASN A 72 -17.10 -10.45 26.82
N TYR A 73 -16.42 -9.56 26.09
CA TYR A 73 -15.05 -9.18 26.38
C TYR A 73 -14.94 -8.10 27.44
N SER A 74 -16.04 -7.39 27.74
CA SER A 74 -16.07 -6.44 28.86
C SER A 74 -16.08 -7.09 30.24
N LEU A 75 -16.36 -8.40 30.34
CA LEU A 75 -16.30 -9.16 31.60
C LEU A 75 -14.91 -9.12 32.25
N VAL A 76 -13.88 -9.00 31.42
CA VAL A 76 -12.47 -9.00 31.86
C VAL A 76 -11.95 -7.57 32.07
N SER A 77 -12.39 -6.59 31.27
CA SER A 77 -11.94 -5.18 31.38
C SER A 77 -12.86 -4.23 30.61
N GLY A 78 -13.02 -3.00 31.11
CA GLY A 78 -13.70 -1.90 30.41
C GLY A 78 -12.77 -1.03 29.55
N GLY A 79 -11.53 -1.46 29.31
CA GLY A 79 -10.51 -0.65 28.63
C GLY A 79 -10.84 -0.24 27.20
N SER A 80 -11.80 -0.89 26.53
CA SER A 80 -12.23 -0.53 25.17
C SER A 80 -13.09 0.73 25.11
N GLU A 81 -13.64 1.21 26.24
CA GLU A 81 -14.52 2.40 26.28
C GLU A 81 -13.89 3.66 25.69
N LYS A 82 -12.57 3.82 25.87
CA LYS A 82 -11.82 4.96 25.35
C LYS A 82 -11.91 5.07 23.81
N TYR A 83 -12.24 3.99 23.12
CA TYR A 83 -12.35 3.94 21.65
C TYR A 83 -13.80 4.01 21.14
N PHE A 84 -14.81 4.18 21.99
CA PHE A 84 -16.21 4.17 21.54
C PHE A 84 -16.53 5.27 20.53
N ASN A 85 -15.88 6.45 20.64
CA ASN A 85 -16.07 7.52 19.67
C ASN A 85 -15.56 7.11 18.28
N ASP A 86 -14.38 6.52 18.20
CA ASP A 86 -13.79 6.05 16.94
C ASP A 86 -14.61 4.89 16.36
N TYR A 87 -15.05 3.96 17.21
CA TYR A 87 -15.93 2.84 16.86
C TYR A 87 -17.21 3.31 16.17
N PHE A 88 -18.01 4.17 16.83
CA PHE A 88 -19.25 4.67 16.23
C PHE A 88 -19.00 5.53 14.98
N SER A 89 -17.91 6.31 14.98
CA SER A 89 -17.55 7.13 13.81
C SER A 89 -17.19 6.26 12.60
N SER A 90 -16.52 5.12 12.81
CA SER A 90 -16.18 4.20 11.72
C SER A 90 -17.41 3.53 11.11
N ILE A 91 -18.40 3.15 11.93
CA ILE A 91 -19.70 2.62 11.46
C ILE A 91 -20.43 3.69 10.67
N ALA A 92 -20.50 4.92 11.18
CA ALA A 92 -21.11 6.04 10.48
C ALA A 92 -20.42 6.37 9.15
N ALA A 93 -19.12 6.10 9.04
CA ALA A 93 -18.34 6.21 7.80
C ALA A 93 -18.53 5.03 6.83
N GLY A 94 -19.36 4.04 7.19
CA GLY A 94 -19.73 2.91 6.33
C GLY A 94 -18.99 1.61 6.62
N LEU A 95 -18.22 1.51 7.71
CA LEU A 95 -17.63 0.24 8.11
C LEU A 95 -18.72 -0.72 8.60
N ASP A 96 -18.64 -1.98 8.18
CA ASP A 96 -19.49 -3.05 8.67
C ASP A 96 -19.42 -3.19 10.21
N THR A 97 -20.57 -3.34 10.87
CA THR A 97 -20.68 -3.27 12.34
C THR A 97 -19.99 -4.44 13.04
N GLN A 98 -20.01 -5.62 12.42
CA GLN A 98 -19.32 -6.80 12.93
C GLN A 98 -17.81 -6.61 12.89
N THR A 99 -17.30 -6.09 11.77
CA THR A 99 -15.88 -5.75 11.62
C THR A 99 -15.46 -4.68 12.64
N ALA A 100 -16.24 -3.60 12.77
CA ALA A 100 -16.00 -2.55 13.74
C ALA A 100 -15.96 -3.10 15.19
N SER A 101 -16.88 -4.01 15.53
CA SER A 101 -16.97 -4.61 16.86
C SER A 101 -15.75 -5.48 17.16
N ARG A 102 -15.30 -6.26 16.18
CA ARG A 102 -14.09 -7.09 16.31
C ARG A 102 -12.83 -6.22 16.47
N ILE A 103 -12.72 -5.11 15.74
CA ILE A 103 -11.62 -4.13 15.92
C ILE A 103 -11.65 -3.55 17.34
N LEU A 104 -12.83 -3.16 17.83
CA LEU A 104 -12.99 -2.61 19.18
C LEU A 104 -12.54 -3.57 20.26
N VAL A 105 -12.83 -4.85 20.09
CA VAL A 105 -12.39 -5.89 21.02
C VAL A 105 -10.89 -6.19 20.85
N ALA A 106 -10.37 -6.26 19.63
CA ALA A 106 -8.95 -6.51 19.36
C ALA A 106 -8.04 -5.44 19.97
N ALA A 107 -8.43 -4.16 19.89
CA ALA A 107 -7.70 -3.01 20.47
C ALA A 107 -7.53 -3.05 22.00
N LYS A 108 -8.13 -4.05 22.67
CA LYS A 108 -7.93 -4.31 24.10
C LYS A 108 -6.74 -5.24 24.35
N PHE A 109 -6.51 -6.19 23.46
CA PHE A 109 -5.53 -7.27 23.63
C PHE A 109 -4.22 -6.97 22.92
N GLU A 110 -4.27 -6.12 21.90
CA GLU A 110 -3.12 -5.64 21.16
C GLU A 110 -2.60 -4.31 21.74
N ASP A 111 -1.33 -4.01 21.49
CA ASP A 111 -0.73 -2.71 21.82
C ASP A 111 -1.22 -1.56 20.90
N TRP A 112 -2.07 -1.88 19.91
CA TRP A 112 -2.62 -0.93 18.95
C TRP A 112 -3.93 -0.29 19.41
N SER A 113 -4.10 0.98 19.06
CA SER A 113 -5.38 1.68 19.16
C SER A 113 -6.41 1.19 18.14
N TYR A 114 -7.68 1.50 18.40
CA TYR A 114 -8.77 1.25 17.45
C TYR A 114 -8.47 1.79 16.04
N ASN A 115 -7.97 3.02 15.95
CA ASN A 115 -7.70 3.68 14.67
C ASN A 115 -6.52 3.05 13.92
N GLU A 116 -5.52 2.55 14.64
CA GLU A 116 -4.41 1.80 14.02
C GLU A 116 -4.92 0.48 13.43
N ILE A 117 -5.67 -0.31 14.20
CA ILE A 117 -6.25 -1.57 13.70
C ILE A 117 -7.24 -1.30 12.56
N TYR A 118 -8.09 -0.29 12.69
CA TYR A 118 -8.99 0.12 11.61
C TYR A 118 -8.25 0.50 10.34
N SER A 119 -7.14 1.26 10.44
CA SER A 119 -6.32 1.59 9.27
C SER A 119 -5.70 0.35 8.62
N MET A 120 -5.19 -0.57 9.44
CA MET A 120 -4.62 -1.84 8.95
C MET A 120 -5.67 -2.71 8.25
N VAL A 121 -6.85 -2.89 8.85
CA VAL A 121 -7.95 -3.66 8.25
C VAL A 121 -8.47 -2.98 6.98
N LYS A 122 -8.63 -1.66 6.99
CA LYS A 122 -9.08 -0.89 5.82
C LYS A 122 -8.11 -0.98 4.65
N SER A 123 -6.81 -1.10 4.92
CA SER A 123 -5.81 -1.30 3.86
C SER A 123 -5.96 -2.64 3.14
N GLY A 124 -6.63 -3.63 3.77
CA GLY A 124 -6.70 -5.00 3.29
C GLY A 124 -5.47 -5.85 3.65
N ALA A 125 -4.47 -5.29 4.34
CA ALA A 125 -3.29 -6.05 4.77
C ALA A 125 -3.55 -6.93 5.99
N TYR A 126 -4.58 -6.62 6.76
CA TYR A 126 -4.95 -7.33 7.98
C TYR A 126 -6.45 -7.61 8.02
N GLN A 127 -6.81 -8.61 8.80
CA GLN A 127 -8.18 -9.01 9.11
C GLN A 127 -8.34 -9.21 10.62
N VAL A 128 -9.57 -9.07 11.09
CA VAL A 128 -9.95 -9.36 12.47
C VAL A 128 -10.93 -10.52 12.50
N GLY A 129 -10.52 -11.61 13.14
CA GLY A 129 -11.34 -12.80 13.33
C GLY A 129 -12.24 -12.70 14.57
N ASP A 130 -13.04 -13.75 14.80
CA ASP A 130 -13.86 -13.87 16.01
C ASP A 130 -13.03 -14.03 17.30
N ASN A 131 -11.82 -14.55 17.18
CA ASN A 131 -10.90 -14.78 18.29
C ASN A 131 -10.12 -13.52 18.70
N THR A 132 -10.51 -12.34 18.25
CA THR A 132 -9.98 -11.02 18.68
C THR A 132 -8.54 -10.70 18.29
N PHE A 133 -7.86 -11.62 17.61
CA PHE A 133 -6.53 -11.37 17.05
C PHE A 133 -6.62 -10.58 15.74
N VAL A 134 -5.67 -9.65 15.59
CA VAL A 134 -5.41 -8.99 14.32
C VAL A 134 -4.42 -9.87 13.56
N ALA A 135 -4.87 -10.49 12.47
CA ALA A 135 -4.07 -11.39 11.67
C ALA A 135 -3.79 -10.76 10.30
N LEU A 136 -2.66 -11.11 9.68
CA LEU A 136 -2.41 -10.77 8.29
C LEU A 136 -3.49 -11.36 7.38
N ASP A 137 -3.78 -10.65 6.29
CA ASP A 137 -4.49 -11.25 5.17
C ASP A 137 -3.64 -12.39 4.57
N PRO A 138 -4.22 -13.56 4.23
CA PRO A 138 -3.46 -14.71 3.76
C PRO A 138 -2.62 -14.42 2.51
N ASP A 139 -3.10 -13.58 1.59
CA ASP A 139 -2.34 -13.26 0.38
C ASP A 139 -1.16 -12.35 0.70
N VAL A 140 -1.33 -11.43 1.64
CA VAL A 140 -0.23 -10.56 2.09
C VAL A 140 0.81 -11.37 2.85
N ALA A 141 0.39 -12.32 3.69
CA ALA A 141 1.31 -13.24 4.35
C ALA A 141 2.13 -14.08 3.36
N ARG A 142 1.52 -14.55 2.26
CA ARG A 142 2.25 -15.24 1.19
C ARG A 142 3.31 -14.35 0.55
N GLU A 143 2.98 -13.11 0.23
CA GLU A 143 3.94 -12.19 -0.39
C GLU A 143 5.11 -11.86 0.55
N ILE A 144 4.85 -11.65 1.84
CA ILE A 144 5.91 -11.45 2.85
C ILE A 144 6.79 -12.71 2.96
N ASN A 145 6.18 -13.90 2.99
CA ASN A 145 6.92 -15.15 3.04
C ASN A 145 7.79 -15.37 1.77
N LYS A 146 7.32 -14.96 0.59
CA LYS A 146 8.10 -15.03 -0.66
C LYS A 146 9.30 -14.09 -0.68
N LEU A 147 9.25 -12.99 0.06
CA LEU A 147 10.40 -12.12 0.30
C LEU A 147 11.44 -12.77 1.22
N GLY A 148 11.15 -13.93 1.82
CA GLY A 148 12.04 -14.59 2.77
C GLY A 148 12.01 -13.99 4.17
N ILE A 149 11.03 -13.14 4.47
CA ILE A 149 10.85 -12.54 5.79
C ILE A 149 10.16 -13.54 6.72
N GLU A 150 10.69 -13.70 7.93
CA GLU A 150 10.10 -14.58 8.93
C GLU A 150 8.72 -14.10 9.39
N LEU A 151 7.77 -15.03 9.43
CA LEU A 151 6.42 -14.82 9.93
C LEU A 151 6.17 -15.66 11.17
N PHE A 152 5.30 -15.17 12.05
CA PHE A 152 4.89 -15.88 13.25
C PHE A 152 3.40 -16.09 13.23
N ALA A 153 2.91 -17.06 14.00
CA ALA A 153 1.48 -17.33 14.12
C ALA A 153 1.11 -17.77 15.53
N TYR A 154 -0.18 -17.63 15.83
CA TYR A 154 -0.84 -18.24 16.98
C TYR A 154 -1.79 -19.33 16.50
N ASP A 155 -1.67 -20.52 17.11
CA ASP A 155 -2.64 -21.59 16.89
C ASP A 155 -3.95 -21.34 17.66
N LYS A 156 -4.92 -22.26 17.52
CA LYS A 156 -6.21 -22.19 18.24
C LYS A 156 -6.09 -22.33 19.76
N SER A 157 -4.96 -22.82 20.26
CA SER A 157 -4.62 -22.94 21.68
C SER A 157 -3.95 -21.68 22.22
N ASN A 158 -3.72 -20.68 21.37
CA ASN A 158 -2.91 -19.47 21.61
C ASN A 158 -1.41 -19.75 21.83
N ASP A 159 -0.90 -20.86 21.30
CA ASP A 159 0.54 -21.14 21.30
C ASP A 159 1.21 -20.37 20.15
N PHE A 160 2.28 -19.62 20.49
CA PHE A 160 3.05 -18.80 19.55
C PHE A 160 4.18 -19.60 18.89
N TYR A 161 4.30 -19.53 17.57
CA TYR A 161 5.34 -20.25 16.83
C TYR A 161 5.82 -19.52 15.56
N LEU A 162 7.03 -19.87 15.11
CA LEU A 162 7.59 -19.45 13.83
C LEU A 162 6.96 -20.25 12.68
N VAL A 163 6.42 -19.57 11.68
CA VAL A 163 5.80 -20.18 10.50
C VAL A 163 6.88 -20.85 9.64
N LYS A 164 6.70 -22.15 9.38
CA LYS A 164 7.60 -22.95 8.51
C LYS A 164 6.97 -23.32 7.17
N ASP A 165 5.65 -23.46 7.16
CA ASP A 165 4.85 -23.79 5.99
C ASP A 165 3.65 -22.85 5.98
N ILE A 166 3.73 -21.82 5.14
CA ILE A 166 2.71 -20.78 5.08
C ILE A 166 1.35 -21.33 4.64
N GLU A 167 1.31 -22.30 3.74
CA GLU A 167 0.05 -22.85 3.24
C GLU A 167 -0.62 -23.74 4.28
N GLN A 168 0.15 -24.54 5.03
CA GLN A 168 -0.39 -25.33 6.12
C GLN A 168 -0.92 -24.43 7.26
N THR A 169 -0.18 -23.40 7.66
CA THR A 169 -0.62 -22.43 8.68
C THR A 169 -1.92 -21.74 8.28
N ILE A 170 -2.06 -21.33 7.01
CA ILE A 170 -3.32 -20.74 6.50
C ILE A 170 -4.44 -21.79 6.52
N ALA A 171 -4.18 -23.04 6.11
CA ALA A 171 -5.19 -24.09 6.05
C ALA A 171 -5.72 -24.49 7.44
N ASP A 172 -4.86 -24.45 8.46
CA ASP A 172 -5.23 -24.72 9.85
C ASP A 172 -6.09 -23.59 10.45
N GLY A 173 -6.09 -22.42 9.82
CA GLY A 173 -6.84 -21.24 10.26
C GLY A 173 -6.15 -20.50 11.40
N ASP A 174 -4.82 -20.60 11.46
CA ASP A 174 -4.01 -19.96 12.49
C ASP A 174 -3.84 -18.46 12.21
N SER A 175 -3.68 -17.69 13.28
CA SER A 175 -3.60 -16.22 13.19
C SER A 175 -2.16 -15.80 12.93
N ILE A 176 -1.82 -15.56 11.66
CA ILE A 176 -0.49 -15.09 11.26
C ILE A 176 -0.32 -13.64 11.69
N THR A 177 0.76 -13.35 12.39
CA THR A 177 1.11 -12.03 12.90
C THR A 177 2.44 -11.55 12.31
N PHE A 178 2.56 -10.23 12.25
CA PHE A 178 3.76 -9.57 11.77
C PHE A 178 3.93 -8.23 12.48
N SER A 179 5.07 -8.06 13.14
CA SER A 179 5.36 -6.92 14.00
C SER A 179 5.55 -5.61 13.23
N ARG A 180 5.97 -5.69 11.96
CA ARG A 180 6.22 -4.52 11.09
C ARG A 180 4.97 -4.19 10.26
N SER A 181 3.89 -3.79 10.92
CA SER A 181 2.59 -3.61 10.26
C SER A 181 2.59 -2.57 9.14
N ALA A 182 3.33 -1.47 9.29
CA ALA A 182 3.47 -0.48 8.23
C ALA A 182 4.12 -1.06 6.96
N LEU A 183 5.07 -2.00 7.11
CA LEU A 183 5.70 -2.70 5.98
C LEU A 183 4.71 -3.64 5.30
N ALA A 184 3.92 -4.41 6.06
CA ALA A 184 2.88 -5.26 5.48
C ALA A 184 1.83 -4.45 4.70
N VAL A 185 1.41 -3.30 5.23
CA VAL A 185 0.53 -2.37 4.52
C VAL A 185 1.17 -1.91 3.21
N LYS A 186 2.45 -1.52 3.24
CA LYS A 186 3.15 -1.06 2.04
C LYS A 186 3.31 -2.15 0.98
N ILE A 187 3.64 -3.38 1.39
CA ILE A 187 3.70 -4.55 0.50
C ILE A 187 2.33 -4.81 -0.14
N ASN A 188 1.25 -4.73 0.63
CA ASN A 188 -0.10 -4.91 0.11
C ASN A 188 -0.53 -3.80 -0.87
N GLU A 189 -0.04 -2.57 -0.69
CA GLU A 189 -0.22 -1.51 -1.70
C GLU A 189 0.54 -1.84 -2.99
N MET A 190 1.83 -2.18 -2.86
CA MET A 190 2.74 -2.37 -3.99
C MET A 190 2.44 -3.62 -4.82
N ARG A 191 1.83 -4.66 -4.22
CA ARG A 191 1.44 -5.87 -4.98
C ARG A 191 0.38 -5.63 -6.06
N SER A 192 -0.24 -4.46 -6.05
CA SER A 192 -1.16 -4.02 -7.11
C SER A 192 -0.43 -3.46 -8.34
N ASN A 193 0.89 -3.22 -8.24
CA ASN A 193 1.70 -2.75 -9.36
C ASN A 193 1.93 -3.90 -10.37
N PRO A 194 1.93 -3.60 -11.68
CA PRO A 194 2.08 -4.61 -12.72
C PRO A 194 3.44 -5.31 -12.71
N ASP A 195 4.48 -4.65 -12.17
CA ASP A 195 5.86 -5.12 -12.08
C ASP A 195 6.21 -5.68 -10.68
N TRP A 196 5.22 -5.88 -9.81
CA TRP A 196 5.45 -6.39 -8.44
C TRP A 196 6.19 -7.73 -8.41
N GLU A 197 5.84 -8.66 -9.29
CA GLU A 197 6.45 -9.98 -9.30
C GLU A 197 7.95 -9.91 -9.63
N ASP A 198 8.31 -9.11 -10.63
CA ASP A 198 9.70 -8.88 -11.02
C ASP A 198 10.47 -8.14 -9.91
N PHE A 199 9.88 -7.08 -9.34
CA PHE A 199 10.46 -6.35 -8.22
C PHE A 199 10.67 -7.21 -6.97
N ARG A 200 9.70 -8.07 -6.63
CA ARG A 200 9.81 -8.98 -5.49
C ARG A 200 10.95 -9.97 -5.68
N ASN A 201 11.14 -10.47 -6.90
CA ASN A 201 12.23 -11.39 -7.22
C ASN A 201 13.58 -10.66 -7.15
N TYR A 202 13.67 -9.43 -7.64
CA TYR A 202 14.84 -8.56 -7.48
C TYR A 202 15.26 -8.42 -6.00
N ILE A 203 14.30 -8.10 -5.11
CA ILE A 203 14.59 -8.02 -3.67
C ILE A 203 15.07 -9.37 -3.11
N ALA A 204 14.39 -10.45 -3.46
CA ALA A 204 14.69 -11.77 -2.92
C ALA A 204 16.07 -12.32 -3.36
N GLU A 205 16.57 -11.88 -4.52
CA GLU A 205 17.87 -12.31 -5.07
C GLU A 205 19.01 -11.40 -4.62
N ASP A 206 18.79 -10.07 -4.61
CA ASP A 206 19.88 -9.10 -4.49
C ASP A 206 20.01 -8.46 -3.09
N MET A 207 19.01 -8.59 -2.21
CA MET A 207 19.09 -7.99 -0.86
C MET A 207 19.53 -8.97 0.23
N GLU A 208 20.70 -8.71 0.80
CA GLU A 208 21.28 -9.51 1.90
C GLU A 208 20.57 -9.33 3.26
N ASP A 209 19.90 -8.19 3.50
CA ASP A 209 19.30 -7.83 4.81
C ASP A 209 17.78 -7.58 4.74
N ILE A 210 17.07 -8.51 4.09
CA ILE A 210 15.61 -8.44 3.96
C ILE A 210 14.89 -8.51 5.33
N GLU A 211 15.52 -9.13 6.33
CA GLU A 211 14.94 -9.28 7.66
C GLU A 211 14.83 -7.94 8.40
N HIS A 212 15.69 -6.96 8.10
CA HIS A 212 15.61 -5.61 8.64
C HIS A 212 14.96 -4.59 7.71
N MET A 213 14.32 -5.05 6.62
CA MET A 213 13.57 -4.21 5.70
C MET A 213 12.59 -3.28 6.42
N THR A 214 12.62 -2.01 6.02
CA THR A 214 11.72 -0.95 6.48
C THR A 214 10.84 -0.47 5.32
N VAL A 215 9.84 0.35 5.60
CA VAL A 215 9.01 0.96 4.54
C VAL A 215 9.86 1.82 3.61
N ASP A 216 10.75 2.65 4.18
CA ASP A 216 11.62 3.54 3.40
C ASP A 216 12.61 2.71 2.56
N GLY A 217 13.21 1.68 3.16
CA GLY A 217 14.09 0.76 2.44
C GLY A 217 13.40 0.03 1.29
N LEU A 218 12.14 -0.38 1.46
CA LEU A 218 11.36 -1.01 0.38
C LEU A 218 11.07 -0.03 -0.76
N VAL A 219 10.80 1.24 -0.43
CA VAL A 219 10.57 2.29 -1.42
C VAL A 219 11.85 2.64 -2.16
N GLU A 220 12.98 2.75 -1.46
CA GLU A 220 14.31 2.98 -2.05
C GLU A 220 14.69 1.84 -3.00
N ALA A 221 14.55 0.58 -2.56
CA ALA A 221 14.77 -0.60 -3.39
C ALA A 221 13.93 -0.57 -4.68
N TYR A 222 12.68 -0.12 -4.58
CA TYR A 222 11.83 0.01 -5.76
C TYR A 222 12.33 1.08 -6.72
N GLN A 223 12.82 2.22 -6.23
CA GLN A 223 13.40 3.23 -7.11
C GLN A 223 14.66 2.72 -7.82
N GLU A 224 15.52 2.01 -7.10
CA GLU A 224 16.73 1.38 -7.67
C GLU A 224 16.36 0.37 -8.76
N TYR A 225 15.46 -0.56 -8.46
CA TYR A 225 14.91 -1.51 -9.43
C TYR A 225 14.37 -0.82 -10.70
N ARG A 226 13.57 0.24 -10.53
CA ARG A 226 12.98 0.98 -11.66
C ARG A 226 14.04 1.66 -12.51
N VAL A 227 15.06 2.25 -11.89
CA VAL A 227 16.18 2.87 -12.59
C VAL A 227 17.00 1.84 -13.36
N GLU A 228 17.24 0.67 -12.76
CA GLU A 228 17.96 -0.42 -13.41
C GLU A 228 17.22 -0.97 -14.62
N GLU A 229 15.91 -1.23 -14.51
CA GLU A 229 15.08 -1.68 -15.62
C GLU A 229 15.07 -0.66 -16.78
N LEU A 230 14.92 0.63 -16.47
CA LEU A 230 14.96 1.69 -17.48
C LEU A 230 16.33 1.79 -18.15
N ASN A 231 17.40 1.60 -17.39
CA ASN A 231 18.75 1.58 -17.94
C ASN A 231 18.97 0.39 -18.87
N ILE A 232 18.50 -0.81 -18.50
CA ILE A 232 18.54 -2.02 -19.35
C ILE A 232 17.78 -1.79 -20.66
N GLU A 233 16.59 -1.17 -20.60
CA GLU A 233 15.83 -0.84 -21.81
C GLU A 233 16.55 0.18 -22.71
N LEU A 234 17.11 1.24 -22.10
CA LEU A 234 17.87 2.26 -22.79
C LEU A 234 19.13 1.68 -23.44
N SER A 235 19.87 0.83 -22.72
CA SER A 235 21.04 0.10 -23.19
C SER A 235 20.74 -0.65 -24.48
N ARG A 236 19.71 -1.51 -24.46
CA ARG A 236 19.27 -2.27 -25.66
C ARG A 236 18.92 -1.37 -26.85
N LYS A 237 18.38 -0.18 -26.60
CA LYS A 237 18.04 0.77 -27.67
C LYS A 237 19.28 1.49 -28.20
N VAL A 238 20.18 1.89 -27.32
CA VAL A 238 21.47 2.50 -27.67
C VAL A 238 22.33 1.53 -28.46
N ASP A 239 22.37 0.25 -28.09
CA ASP A 239 23.08 -0.80 -28.81
C ASP A 239 22.60 -0.92 -30.26
N ARG A 240 21.28 -1.00 -30.48
CA ARG A 240 20.73 -1.04 -31.85
C ARG A 240 21.11 0.19 -32.67
N ASN A 241 21.09 1.37 -32.07
CA ASN A 241 21.47 2.61 -32.74
C ASN A 241 22.97 2.64 -33.05
N PHE A 242 23.80 2.13 -32.14
CA PHE A 242 25.23 2.02 -32.33
C PHE A 242 25.58 1.03 -33.45
N GLU A 243 24.95 -0.14 -33.46
CA GLU A 243 25.13 -1.15 -34.52
C GLU A 243 24.75 -0.59 -35.88
N ALA A 244 23.61 0.10 -35.99
CA ALA A 244 23.19 0.75 -37.23
C ALA A 244 24.19 1.82 -37.70
N PHE A 245 24.69 2.63 -36.77
CA PHE A 245 25.70 3.66 -37.03
C PHE A 245 27.02 3.04 -37.55
N ILE A 246 27.54 2.01 -36.86
CA ILE A 246 28.76 1.30 -37.27
C ILE A 246 28.58 0.59 -38.60
N HIS A 247 27.42 -0.02 -38.86
CA HIS A 247 27.10 -0.61 -40.15
C HIS A 247 27.16 0.43 -41.27
N GLY A 248 26.52 1.59 -41.09
CA GLY A 248 26.54 2.68 -42.06
C GLY A 248 27.95 3.18 -42.37
N ILE A 249 28.82 3.29 -41.37
CA ILE A 249 30.23 3.65 -41.59
C ILE A 249 30.97 2.58 -42.39
N ARG A 250 30.76 1.29 -42.08
CA ARG A 250 31.41 0.18 -42.78
C ARG A 250 31.05 0.13 -44.27
N GLU A 251 29.80 0.43 -44.62
CA GLU A 251 29.35 0.50 -46.02
C GLU A 251 30.03 1.62 -46.81
N GLN A 252 30.39 2.72 -46.15
CA GLN A 252 31.05 3.88 -46.76
C GLN A 252 32.57 3.74 -46.88
N GLY A 253 33.17 2.78 -46.16
CA GLY A 253 34.57 2.40 -46.27
C GLY A 253 35.53 3.16 -45.34
N VAL A 254 36.83 2.92 -45.53
CA VAL A 254 37.90 3.32 -44.60
C VAL A 254 38.03 4.84 -44.45
N ASP A 255 37.86 5.61 -45.53
CA ASP A 255 37.98 7.06 -45.48
C ASP A 255 36.92 7.69 -44.57
N GLU A 256 35.70 7.15 -44.58
CA GLU A 256 34.64 7.60 -43.70
C GLU A 256 34.92 7.21 -42.25
N ALA A 257 35.42 6.00 -42.01
CA ALA A 257 35.82 5.58 -40.67
C ALA A 257 36.89 6.50 -40.06
N ILE A 258 37.83 7.00 -40.87
CA ILE A 258 38.84 7.98 -40.41
C ILE A 258 38.18 9.32 -40.04
N LYS A 259 37.27 9.84 -40.87
CA LYS A 259 36.55 11.10 -40.59
C LYS A 259 35.69 11.01 -39.34
N CYS A 260 35.02 9.88 -39.14
CA CYS A 260 34.14 9.64 -38.01
C CYS A 260 34.85 9.08 -36.77
N SER A 261 36.19 8.97 -36.75
CA SER A 261 36.94 8.33 -35.66
C SER A 261 36.62 8.89 -34.26
N TYR A 262 36.45 10.20 -34.14
CA TYR A 262 36.05 10.83 -32.88
C TYR A 262 34.62 10.45 -32.48
N GLU A 263 33.68 10.51 -33.42
CA GLU A 263 32.29 10.13 -33.18
C GLU A 263 32.15 8.65 -32.80
N ILE A 264 32.87 7.77 -33.49
CA ILE A 264 32.95 6.34 -33.15
C ILE A 264 33.42 6.17 -31.70
N THR A 265 34.49 6.87 -31.32
CA THR A 265 35.06 6.77 -29.98
C THR A 265 34.07 7.23 -28.90
N VAL A 266 33.46 8.39 -29.08
CA VAL A 266 32.52 8.93 -28.09
C VAL A 266 31.27 8.08 -28.00
N LYS A 267 30.69 7.65 -29.14
CA LYS A 267 29.51 6.78 -29.14
C LYS A 267 29.79 5.40 -28.54
N THR A 268 30.99 4.86 -28.74
CA THR A 268 31.43 3.61 -28.07
C THR A 268 31.47 3.80 -26.55
N ASN A 269 32.01 4.93 -26.07
CA ASN A 269 32.06 5.22 -24.64
C ASN A 269 30.65 5.40 -24.05
N ILE A 270 29.76 6.12 -24.74
CA ILE A 270 28.36 6.30 -24.31
C ILE A 270 27.67 4.93 -24.19
N GLN A 271 27.81 4.07 -25.21
CA GLN A 271 27.27 2.72 -25.18
C GLN A 271 27.81 1.93 -23.99
N SER A 272 29.13 1.92 -23.82
CA SER A 272 29.81 1.17 -22.75
C SER A 272 29.38 1.63 -21.35
N TYR A 273 29.19 2.94 -21.16
CA TYR A 273 28.71 3.51 -19.90
C TYR A 273 27.32 3.00 -19.55
N ILE A 274 26.38 3.11 -20.49
CA ILE A 274 24.98 2.73 -20.30
C ILE A 274 24.85 1.21 -20.08
N GLU A 275 25.71 0.40 -20.73
CA GLU A 275 25.78 -1.05 -20.49
C GLU A 275 26.34 -1.39 -19.10
N SER A 276 27.26 -0.58 -18.56
CA SER A 276 27.94 -0.90 -17.30
C SER A 276 27.14 -0.60 -16.03
N GLU A 277 26.47 0.56 -15.97
CA GLU A 277 25.76 0.99 -14.77
C GLU A 277 24.67 2.02 -15.10
N PRO A 278 23.61 2.12 -14.27
CA PRO A 278 22.63 3.18 -14.41
C PRO A 278 23.22 4.58 -14.18
N ALA A 279 22.87 5.54 -15.04
CA ALA A 279 23.17 6.94 -14.81
C ALA A 279 22.30 7.53 -13.68
N ASP A 280 22.88 8.45 -12.91
CA ASP A 280 22.18 9.29 -11.93
C ASP A 280 21.33 10.37 -12.61
N ILE A 281 20.27 9.92 -13.29
CA ILE A 281 19.24 10.72 -13.94
C ILE A 281 17.85 10.22 -13.50
N THR A 282 16.85 11.09 -13.57
CA THR A 282 15.50 10.76 -13.10
C THR A 282 14.75 9.80 -14.04
N GLU A 283 13.73 9.10 -13.53
CA GLU A 283 12.82 8.28 -14.37
C GLU A 283 12.19 9.09 -15.52
N GLU A 284 11.85 10.37 -15.31
CA GLU A 284 11.36 11.25 -16.38
C GLU A 284 12.42 11.47 -17.47
N GLN A 285 13.69 11.58 -17.08
CA GLN A 285 14.81 11.75 -18.01
C GLN A 285 15.13 10.46 -18.78
N TYR A 286 15.07 9.29 -18.14
CA TYR A 286 15.12 8.00 -18.84
C TYR A 286 13.97 7.88 -19.85
N GLY A 287 12.75 8.21 -19.45
CA GLY A 287 11.58 8.24 -20.33
C GLY A 287 11.76 9.17 -21.54
N ALA A 288 12.39 10.32 -21.34
CA ALA A 288 12.72 11.25 -22.41
C ALA A 288 13.70 10.65 -23.43
N LEU A 289 14.81 10.08 -22.97
CA LEU A 289 15.78 9.41 -23.85
C LEU A 289 15.14 8.22 -24.58
N MET A 290 14.32 7.44 -23.88
CA MET A 290 13.58 6.33 -24.47
C MET A 290 12.56 6.77 -25.52
N SER A 291 12.02 7.99 -25.42
CA SER A 291 11.10 8.54 -26.42
C SER A 291 11.79 9.03 -27.70
N ALA A 292 13.10 9.32 -27.66
CA ALA A 292 13.84 9.78 -28.83
C ALA A 292 13.96 8.67 -29.89
N GLU A 293 13.96 9.03 -31.17
CA GLU A 293 14.16 8.04 -32.24
C GLU A 293 15.57 7.43 -32.13
N ASN A 294 16.58 8.27 -31.92
CA ASN A 294 17.96 7.87 -31.72
C ASN A 294 18.57 8.52 -30.44
N PRO A 295 18.37 7.94 -29.24
CA PRO A 295 18.99 8.44 -28.01
C PRO A 295 20.51 8.59 -28.08
N LEU A 296 21.22 7.72 -28.81
CA LEU A 296 22.67 7.79 -28.92
C LEU A 296 23.12 9.08 -29.63
N ASP A 297 22.40 9.49 -30.69
CA ASP A 297 22.67 10.74 -31.40
C ASP A 297 22.32 11.96 -30.56
N GLU A 298 21.26 11.89 -29.76
CA GLU A 298 20.88 12.98 -28.84
C GLU A 298 21.94 13.19 -27.75
N ILE A 299 22.42 12.10 -27.14
CA ILE A 299 23.50 12.14 -26.13
C ILE A 299 24.79 12.65 -26.75
N TYR A 300 25.18 12.13 -27.92
CA TYR A 300 26.36 12.61 -28.65
C TYR A 300 26.24 14.09 -29.05
N SER A 301 25.06 14.54 -29.47
CA SER A 301 24.81 15.95 -29.76
C SER A 301 24.92 16.83 -28.52
N ALA A 302 24.45 16.35 -27.36
CA ALA A 302 24.59 17.05 -26.09
C ALA A 302 26.05 17.15 -25.64
N TRP A 303 26.83 16.09 -25.87
CA TRP A 303 28.28 16.05 -25.68
C TRP A 303 28.98 17.11 -26.55
N LEU A 304 28.74 17.12 -27.86
CA LEU A 304 29.38 18.07 -28.78
C LEU A 304 29.07 19.54 -28.48
N LYS A 305 27.85 19.84 -28.01
CA LYS A 305 27.44 21.22 -27.71
C LYS A 305 28.15 21.83 -26.50
N ARG A 306 28.85 21.03 -25.70
CA ARG A 306 29.39 21.45 -24.40
C ARG A 306 30.88 21.17 -24.33
N GLU A 307 31.66 22.22 -24.47
CA GLU A 307 33.12 22.13 -24.54
C GLU A 307 33.79 21.59 -23.27
N TYR A 308 33.09 21.50 -22.13
CA TYR A 308 33.64 20.97 -20.89
C TYR A 308 33.40 19.46 -20.68
N LEU A 309 32.53 18.83 -21.47
CA LEU A 309 32.35 17.37 -21.42
C LEU A 309 33.45 16.72 -22.25
N LYS A 310 34.40 16.06 -21.61
CA LYS A 310 35.61 15.54 -22.28
C LYS A 310 36.02 14.14 -21.84
N THR A 311 35.51 13.66 -20.72
CA THR A 311 35.94 12.43 -20.07
C THR A 311 34.79 11.43 -19.98
N TYR A 312 35.13 10.17 -19.74
CA TYR A 312 34.14 9.12 -19.57
C TYR A 312 33.12 9.47 -18.45
N ASP A 313 33.61 10.05 -17.36
CA ASP A 313 32.80 10.49 -16.21
C ASP A 313 31.81 11.61 -16.53
N ASP A 314 31.97 12.30 -17.67
CA ASP A 314 31.06 13.35 -18.13
C ASP A 314 29.83 12.82 -18.89
N ILE A 315 29.79 11.52 -19.22
CA ILE A 315 28.69 10.87 -19.94
C ILE A 315 27.34 11.00 -19.22
N PRO A 316 27.20 10.72 -17.91
CA PRO A 316 25.91 10.89 -17.23
C PRO A 316 25.39 12.33 -17.34
N LYS A 317 26.29 13.33 -17.31
CA LYS A 317 25.91 14.72 -17.54
C LYS A 317 25.46 14.98 -18.98
N ALA A 318 26.10 14.36 -19.97
CA ALA A 318 25.64 14.43 -21.36
C ALA A 318 24.24 13.82 -21.53
N MET A 319 23.95 12.71 -20.84
CA MET A 319 22.64 12.07 -20.82
C MET A 319 21.56 12.97 -20.20
N GLU A 320 21.83 13.54 -19.03
CA GLU A 320 20.94 14.51 -18.36
C GLU A 320 20.58 15.66 -19.32
N TYR A 321 21.59 16.24 -19.95
CA TYR A 321 21.39 17.35 -20.88
C TYR A 321 20.62 17.01 -22.15
N ALA A 322 20.80 15.79 -22.67
CA ALA A 322 20.03 15.31 -23.82
C ALA A 322 18.57 15.11 -23.41
N ALA A 323 18.33 14.45 -22.29
CA ALA A 323 17.00 14.22 -21.73
C ALA A 323 16.25 15.54 -21.48
N ASP A 324 16.88 16.52 -20.82
CA ASP A 324 16.29 17.83 -20.57
C ASP A 324 15.91 18.55 -21.86
N SER A 325 16.76 18.47 -22.88
CA SER A 325 16.47 19.08 -24.18
C SER A 325 15.25 18.45 -24.85
N ILE A 326 15.12 17.11 -24.78
CA ILE A 326 13.96 16.39 -25.30
C ILE A 326 12.68 16.80 -24.53
N LEU A 327 12.74 16.83 -23.19
CA LEU A 327 11.62 17.26 -22.35
C LEU A 327 11.17 18.69 -22.67
N GLU A 328 12.10 19.62 -22.85
CA GLU A 328 11.78 20.99 -23.27
C GLU A 328 11.11 21.04 -24.65
N GLN A 329 11.60 20.26 -25.61
CA GLN A 329 11.01 20.19 -26.95
C GLN A 329 9.57 19.63 -26.91
N GLN A 330 9.34 18.59 -26.11
CA GLN A 330 8.01 18.02 -25.89
C GLN A 330 7.07 19.03 -25.23
N LYS A 331 7.52 19.75 -24.20
CA LYS A 331 6.75 20.82 -23.53
C LYS A 331 6.34 21.92 -24.52
N ARG A 332 7.26 22.40 -25.36
CA ARG A 332 6.98 23.42 -26.40
C ARG A 332 6.03 22.91 -27.48
N SER A 333 6.05 21.62 -27.78
CA SER A 333 5.19 21.02 -28.81
C SER A 333 3.75 20.83 -28.30
N LYS A 334 3.60 20.46 -27.01
CA LYS A 334 2.29 20.39 -26.33
C LYS A 334 1.64 21.78 -26.26
N SER A 335 2.36 22.81 -25.84
CA SER A 335 1.81 24.17 -25.73
C SER A 335 1.34 24.72 -27.08
N LYS A 336 2.11 24.50 -28.16
CA LYS A 336 1.70 24.90 -29.52
C LYS A 336 0.44 24.17 -29.99
N ASN A 337 0.29 22.88 -29.67
CA ASN A 337 -0.91 22.12 -30.05
C ASN A 337 -2.15 22.56 -29.26
N GLU A 338 -2.01 22.95 -28.00
CA GLU A 338 -3.09 23.51 -27.18
C GLU A 338 -3.54 24.88 -27.70
N ASP A 339 -2.60 25.74 -28.09
CA ASP A 339 -2.92 27.03 -28.74
C ASP A 339 -3.66 26.83 -30.09
N ILE A 340 -3.28 25.82 -30.88
CA ILE A 340 -3.96 25.48 -32.15
C ILE A 340 -5.37 24.90 -31.92
N LEU A 341 -5.60 24.20 -30.80
CA LEU A 341 -6.93 23.70 -30.42
C LEU A 341 -7.84 24.80 -29.88
N ALA A 342 -7.29 25.80 -29.19
CA ALA A 342 -8.00 26.98 -28.71
C ALA A 342 -8.44 27.93 -29.85
N ASP A 343 -7.74 27.92 -30.99
CA ASP A 343 -8.01 28.79 -32.16
C ASP A 343 -8.90 28.12 -33.24
N LYS A 344 -9.47 26.94 -32.97
CA LYS A 344 -10.48 26.35 -33.87
C LYS A 344 -11.78 27.16 -33.81
N PRO A 345 -12.37 27.60 -34.95
CA PRO A 345 -13.60 28.38 -34.94
C PRO A 345 -14.74 27.61 -34.26
N GLN A 346 -15.29 28.18 -33.18
CA GLN A 346 -16.52 27.67 -32.59
C GLN A 346 -17.64 27.78 -33.63
N LEU A 347 -18.17 26.62 -34.05
CA LEU A 347 -19.34 26.57 -34.93
C LEU A 347 -20.47 27.43 -34.35
N PRO A 348 -21.08 28.33 -35.14
CA PRO A 348 -22.10 29.23 -34.63
C PRO A 348 -23.26 28.41 -34.09
N LYS A 349 -23.58 28.62 -32.80
CA LYS A 349 -24.77 28.06 -32.15
C LYS A 349 -25.99 28.38 -33.00
N LYS A 350 -26.64 27.36 -33.57
CA LYS A 350 -27.94 27.50 -34.22
C LYS A 350 -28.90 28.16 -33.23
N LYS A 351 -29.29 29.41 -33.51
CA LYS A 351 -30.41 30.05 -32.83
C LYS A 351 -31.64 29.16 -33.05
N GLY A 352 -32.23 28.72 -31.94
CA GLY A 352 -33.48 27.95 -31.93
C GLY A 352 -34.53 28.68 -32.76
N GLY A 353 -34.99 28.00 -33.81
CA GLY A 353 -36.20 28.41 -34.52
C GLY A 353 -37.39 28.13 -33.61
N ALA A 354 -38.08 29.19 -33.22
CA ALA A 354 -39.44 29.08 -32.72
C ALA A 354 -40.33 28.54 -33.85
N ARG A 355 -41.06 27.46 -33.56
CA ARG A 355 -42.43 27.23 -34.03
C ARG A 355 -43.09 26.19 -33.17
#